data_AF-A0A945K0C2-F1
#
_entry.id   AF-A0A945K0C2-F1
#
_cell.length_a   1.000
_cell.length_b   1.000
_cell.length_c   1.000
_cell.angle_alpha   90.00
_cell.angle_beta   90.00
_cell.angle_gamma   90.00
#
_symmetry.space_group_name_H-M   'P 1'
#
loop_
_entity.id
_entity.type
_entity.pdbx_description
1 polymer ?
#
loop_
_entity_poly.entity_id
_entity_poly.type
_entity_poly.pdbx_seq_one_letter_code
_entity_poly.pdbx_strand_id
1 'polypeptide(L)'
;MTGASYIPVIWLLAVLSIFVTILLDLFKKRQVEKDDLIQATIEDRTQAFSQRAVLIGIVLAFLVRANIFEILKNPETPALFLGWRNAEFSWWGLEQILGCAVTGCLLAFLSRFWNEFFKILSGLKYLIRSKSGVGSLR
;
A
#
# COMPACT_ATOMS: atom_id res chain seq x y z
N MET A 1 -20.10 10.09 -25.71
CA MET A 1 -18.88 9.50 -25.14
C MET A 1 -18.70 10.09 -23.75
N THR A 2 -19.34 9.50 -22.74
CA THR A 2 -19.13 9.87 -21.34
C THR A 2 -17.75 9.34 -20.96
N GLY A 3 -16.80 10.25 -20.68
CA GLY A 3 -15.46 9.86 -20.26
C GLY A 3 -15.55 9.16 -18.92
N ALA A 4 -15.28 7.85 -18.90
CA ALA A 4 -15.27 7.08 -17.66
C ALA A 4 -14.32 7.75 -16.66
N SER A 5 -14.85 8.13 -15.49
CA SER A 5 -14.05 8.79 -14.46
C SER A 5 -13.26 7.73 -13.69
N TYR A 6 -11.94 7.75 -13.82
CA TYR A 6 -11.03 6.85 -13.08
C TYR A 6 -10.68 7.37 -11.68
N ILE A 7 -11.22 8.53 -11.30
CA ILE A 7 -11.01 9.15 -9.99
C ILE A 7 -11.35 8.17 -8.84
N PRO A 8 -12.48 7.43 -8.86
CA PRO A 8 -12.82 6.49 -7.79
C PRO A 8 -11.81 5.35 -7.66
N VAL A 9 -11.26 4.87 -8.77
CA VAL A 9 -10.23 3.82 -8.80
C VAL A 9 -8.96 4.29 -8.11
N ILE A 10 -8.50 5.51 -8.44
CA ILE A 10 -7.30 6.11 -7.85
C ILE A 10 -7.48 6.27 -6.34
N TRP A 11 -8.64 6.77 -5.89
CA TRP A 11 -8.96 6.90 -4.47
C TRP A 11 -8.90 5.56 -3.74
N LEU A 12 -9.50 4.53 -4.32
CA LEU A 12 -9.53 3.19 -3.74
C LEU A 12 -8.12 2.59 -3.62
N LEU A 13 -7.29 2.72 -4.65
CA LEU A 13 -5.89 2.26 -4.63
C LEU A 13 -5.04 3.06 -3.64
N ALA A 14 -5.27 4.37 -3.52
CA ALA A 14 -4.58 5.22 -2.55
C ALA A 14 -4.91 4.78 -1.11
N VAL A 15 -6.19 4.58 -0.79
CA VAL A 15 -6.62 4.14 0.55
C VAL A 15 -6.06 2.76 0.88
N LEU A 16 -6.16 1.79 -0.05
CA LEU A 16 -5.63 0.45 0.16
C LEU A 16 -4.10 0.45 0.35
N SER A 17 -3.37 1.26 -0.42
CA SER A 17 -1.91 1.33 -0.30
C SER A 17 -1.44 2.01 0.98
N ILE A 18 -2.16 3.02 1.47
CA ILE A 18 -1.93 3.61 2.80
C ILE A 18 -2.16 2.54 3.89
N PHE A 19 -3.22 1.73 3.75
CA PHE A 19 -3.49 0.66 4.69
C PHE A 19 -2.37 -0.40 4.73
N VAL A 20 -1.82 -0.78 3.57
CA VAL A 20 -0.61 -1.64 3.49
C VAL A 20 0.57 -1.01 4.23
N THR A 21 0.79 0.30 4.08
CA THR A 21 1.85 1.02 4.80
C THR A 21 1.68 0.95 6.32
N ILE A 22 0.46 1.19 6.81
CA ILE A 22 0.15 1.10 8.25
C ILE A 22 0.40 -0.32 8.77
N LEU A 23 -0.05 -1.34 8.04
CA LEU A 23 0.20 -2.74 8.40
C LEU A 23 1.69 -3.04 8.47
N LEU A 24 2.46 -2.62 7.45
CA LEU A 24 3.92 -2.80 7.44
C LEU A 24 4.59 -2.14 8.64
N ASP A 25 4.19 -0.93 9.01
CA ASP A 25 4.72 -0.24 10.18
C ASP A 25 4.37 -0.95 11.49
N LEU A 26 3.17 -1.51 11.61
CA LEU A 26 2.77 -2.31 12.78
C LEU A 26 3.59 -3.60 12.88
N PHE A 27 3.76 -4.32 11.77
CA PHE A 27 4.60 -5.52 11.73
C PHE A 27 6.06 -5.21 12.03
N LYS A 28 6.57 -4.07 11.54
CA LYS A 28 7.94 -3.61 11.81
C LYS A 28 8.15 -3.34 13.30
N LYS A 29 7.23 -2.61 13.96
CA LYS A 29 7.31 -2.36 15.41
C LYS A 29 7.32 -3.66 16.22
N ARG A 30 6.50 -4.63 15.82
CA ARG A 30 6.42 -5.95 16.48
C ARG A 30 7.66 -6.81 16.29
N GLN A 31 8.42 -6.63 15.21
CA GLN A 31 9.67 -7.36 14.97
C GLN A 31 10.87 -6.72 15.65
N VAL A 32 10.92 -5.39 15.74
CA VAL A 32 11.98 -4.70 16.49
C VAL A 32 11.98 -5.12 17.96
N GLU A 33 10.82 -5.46 18.53
CA GLU A 33 10.70 -6.03 19.88
C GLU A 33 11.26 -7.47 20.02
N LYS A 34 11.46 -8.18 18.91
CA LYS A 34 12.01 -9.56 18.89
C LYS A 34 13.45 -9.66 18.39
N ASP A 35 13.93 -8.67 17.62
CA ASP A 35 15.19 -8.74 16.86
C ASP A 35 16.32 -7.86 17.43
N ASP A 36 16.37 -7.64 18.75
CA ASP A 36 17.53 -7.03 19.43
C ASP A 36 18.82 -7.88 19.33
N LEU A 37 18.76 -9.07 18.71
CA LEU A 37 19.87 -10.03 18.71
C LEU A 37 20.64 -10.19 17.38
N ILE A 38 20.20 -9.66 16.24
CA ILE A 38 20.90 -9.92 14.95
C ILE A 38 20.99 -8.66 14.09
N GLN A 39 22.10 -7.95 14.31
CA GLN A 39 22.48 -6.70 13.64
C GLN A 39 23.54 -6.94 12.55
N ALA A 40 23.29 -7.88 11.65
CA ALA A 40 24.17 -8.13 10.50
C ALA A 40 23.39 -7.94 9.19
N THR A 41 23.97 -7.10 8.31
CA THR A 41 23.63 -6.88 6.90
C THR A 41 22.42 -5.96 6.62
N ILE A 42 22.75 -4.68 6.38
CA ILE A 42 21.82 -3.62 5.94
C ILE A 42 21.20 -3.94 4.55
N GLU A 43 21.86 -4.76 3.74
CA GLU A 43 21.45 -5.12 2.39
C GLU A 43 20.30 -6.16 2.38
N ASP A 44 20.37 -7.18 3.24
CA ASP A 44 19.34 -8.23 3.39
C ASP A 44 18.02 -7.67 3.95
N ARG A 45 18.09 -6.63 4.79
CA ARG A 45 16.89 -5.99 5.36
C ARG A 45 16.04 -5.29 4.30
N THR A 46 16.66 -4.74 3.25
CA THR A 46 15.95 -4.03 2.18
C THR A 46 15.16 -5.00 1.28
N GLN A 47 15.74 -6.17 1.00
CA GLN A 47 15.09 -7.24 0.24
C GLN A 47 13.98 -7.91 1.06
N ALA A 48 14.26 -8.26 2.32
CA ALA A 48 13.26 -8.84 3.21
C ALA A 48 12.06 -7.90 3.43
N PHE A 49 12.30 -6.60 3.54
CA PHE A 49 11.23 -5.60 3.62
C PHE A 49 10.42 -5.52 2.32
N SER A 50 11.08 -5.59 1.16
CA SER A 50 10.41 -5.62 -0.15
C SER A 50 9.49 -6.82 -0.30
N GLN A 51 9.98 -8.02 0.06
CA GLN A 51 9.23 -9.26 -0.08
C GLN A 51 8.02 -9.29 0.85
N ARG A 52 8.17 -8.79 2.08
CA ARG A 52 7.05 -8.68 3.04
C ARG A 52 6.01 -7.67 2.61
N ALA A 53 6.41 -6.53 2.04
CA ALA A 53 5.48 -5.57 1.47
C ALA A 53 4.66 -6.17 0.33
N VAL A 54 5.31 -6.90 -0.58
CA VAL A 54 4.62 -7.63 -1.66
C VAL A 54 3.68 -8.68 -1.10
N LEU A 55 4.12 -9.50 -0.14
CA LEU A 55 3.29 -10.53 0.47
C LEU A 55 2.06 -9.93 1.18
N ILE A 56 2.24 -8.89 2.00
CA ILE A 56 1.13 -8.21 2.70
C ILE A 56 0.19 -7.55 1.68
N GLY A 57 0.74 -6.91 0.64
CA GLY A 57 -0.06 -6.33 -0.44
C GLY A 57 -0.91 -7.37 -1.16
N ILE A 58 -0.32 -8.53 -1.52
CA ILE A 58 -1.03 -9.64 -2.16
C ILE A 58 -2.10 -10.20 -1.22
N VAL A 59 -1.75 -10.52 0.03
CA VAL A 59 -2.73 -11.04 1.00
C VAL A 59 -3.88 -10.06 1.21
N LEU A 60 -3.60 -8.76 1.34
CA LEU A 60 -4.64 -7.75 1.47
C LEU A 60 -5.52 -7.67 0.22
N ALA A 61 -4.91 -7.67 -0.97
CA ALA A 61 -5.65 -7.67 -2.22
C ALA A 61 -6.55 -8.90 -2.36
N PHE A 62 -6.11 -10.09 -1.93
CA PHE A 62 -6.96 -11.27 -1.87
C PHE A 62 -8.08 -11.16 -0.82
N LEU A 63 -7.78 -10.70 0.38
CA LEU A 63 -8.77 -10.56 1.45
C LEU A 63 -9.92 -9.65 1.04
N VAL A 64 -9.61 -8.53 0.38
CA VAL A 64 -10.61 -7.55 -0.09
C VAL A 64 -11.09 -7.87 -1.51
N ARG A 65 -10.56 -8.93 -2.14
CA ARG A 65 -10.81 -9.29 -3.56
C ARG A 65 -10.60 -8.09 -4.50
N ALA A 66 -9.53 -7.35 -4.29
CA ALA A 66 -9.17 -6.23 -5.15
C ALA A 66 -8.55 -6.76 -6.44
N ASN A 67 -9.38 -7.05 -7.45
CA ASN A 67 -8.94 -7.42 -8.79
C ASN A 67 -8.87 -6.18 -9.69
N ILE A 68 -7.67 -5.71 -10.00
CA ILE A 68 -7.47 -4.53 -10.85
C ILE A 68 -8.14 -4.65 -12.22
N PHE A 69 -8.22 -5.84 -12.82
CA PHE A 69 -8.83 -6.01 -14.13
C PHE A 69 -10.35 -5.82 -14.10
N GLU A 70 -11.03 -6.27 -13.04
CA GLU A 70 -12.46 -6.03 -12.84
C GLU A 70 -12.74 -4.57 -12.47
N ILE A 71 -11.90 -4.00 -11.61
CA ILE A 71 -11.99 -2.60 -11.18
C ILE A 71 -11.81 -1.65 -12.37
N LEU A 72 -10.88 -1.94 -13.29
CA LEU A 72 -10.66 -1.12 -14.48
C LEU A 72 -11.75 -1.30 -15.55
N LYS A 73 -12.41 -2.47 -15.60
CA LYS A 73 -13.59 -2.68 -16.47
C LYS A 73 -14.79 -1.84 -16.01
N ASN A 74 -14.87 -1.54 -14.70
CA ASN A 74 -15.98 -0.78 -14.10
C ASN A 74 -15.47 0.35 -13.19
N PRO A 75 -14.79 1.37 -13.75
CA PRO A 75 -14.06 2.38 -12.98
C PRO A 75 -14.97 3.32 -12.17
N GLU A 76 -16.26 3.37 -12.50
CA GLU A 76 -17.22 4.27 -11.86
C GLU A 76 -17.70 3.75 -10.50
N THR A 77 -17.63 2.43 -10.29
CA THR A 77 -18.09 1.78 -9.05
C THR A 77 -17.10 0.73 -8.55
N PRO A 78 -15.81 1.07 -8.37
CA PRO A 78 -14.75 0.10 -8.09
C PRO A 78 -14.95 -0.62 -6.75
N ALA A 79 -15.62 0.02 -5.79
CA ALA A 79 -15.93 -0.56 -4.48
C ALA A 79 -16.93 -1.72 -4.55
N LEU A 80 -17.81 -1.78 -5.56
CA LEU A 80 -18.78 -2.87 -5.71
C LEU A 80 -18.13 -4.19 -6.14
N PHE A 81 -16.90 -4.11 -6.68
CA PHE A 81 -16.09 -5.25 -7.09
C PHE A 81 -15.15 -5.72 -5.97
N LEU A 82 -15.22 -5.08 -4.79
CA LEU A 82 -14.56 -5.59 -3.59
C LEU A 82 -15.43 -6.65 -2.91
N GLY A 83 -14.75 -7.65 -2.33
CA GLY A 83 -15.37 -8.71 -1.55
C GLY A 83 -15.84 -9.92 -2.36
N TRP A 84 -15.84 -11.06 -1.69
CA TRP A 84 -16.12 -12.38 -2.26
C TRP A 84 -17.61 -12.67 -2.50
N ARG A 85 -18.52 -11.81 -2.00
CA ARG A 85 -19.96 -12.06 -2.05
C ARG A 85 -20.52 -12.11 -3.47
N ASN A 86 -19.92 -11.38 -4.39
CA ASN A 86 -20.29 -11.33 -5.81
C ASN A 86 -19.24 -12.05 -6.68
N ALA A 87 -18.54 -13.06 -6.14
CA ALA A 87 -17.47 -13.74 -6.86
C ALA A 87 -18.00 -14.85 -7.75
N GLU A 88 -17.91 -14.67 -9.06
CA GLU A 88 -18.19 -15.70 -10.04
C GLU A 88 -17.01 -16.70 -10.08
N PHE A 89 -17.09 -17.74 -9.26
CA PHE A 89 -16.14 -18.85 -9.29
C PHE A 89 -16.39 -19.75 -10.52
N SER A 90 -15.83 -19.35 -11.67
CA SER A 90 -15.77 -20.17 -12.89
C SER A 90 -14.32 -20.28 -13.37
N TRP A 91 -14.06 -20.75 -14.61
CA TRP A 91 -12.70 -20.80 -15.20
C TRP A 91 -11.95 -19.45 -15.16
N TRP A 92 -12.67 -18.36 -14.91
CA TRP A 92 -12.22 -17.00 -14.62
C TRP A 92 -11.54 -16.83 -13.23
N GLY A 93 -11.51 -17.88 -12.40
CA GLY A 93 -10.84 -17.87 -11.11
C GLY A 93 -9.32 -17.62 -11.21
N LEU A 94 -8.68 -18.01 -12.31
CA LEU A 94 -7.27 -17.68 -12.56
C LEU A 94 -7.07 -16.19 -12.84
N GLU A 95 -7.97 -15.54 -13.58
CA GLU A 95 -7.92 -14.09 -13.80
C GLU A 95 -8.14 -13.33 -12.48
N GLN A 96 -9.04 -13.85 -11.63
CA GLN A 96 -9.27 -13.34 -10.28
C GLN A 96 -7.99 -13.37 -9.43
N ILE A 97 -7.31 -14.52 -9.42
CA ILE A 97 -6.06 -14.74 -8.67
C ILE A 97 -4.95 -13.85 -9.21
N LEU A 98 -4.77 -13.83 -10.53
CA LEU A 98 -3.73 -13.02 -11.19
C LEU A 98 -3.97 -11.53 -10.96
N GLY A 99 -5.22 -11.08 -11.08
CA GLY A 99 -5.61 -9.69 -10.85
C GLY A 99 -5.40 -9.26 -9.40
N CYS A 100 -5.72 -10.11 -8.42
CA CYS A 100 -5.41 -9.83 -7.01
C CYS A 100 -3.90 -9.80 -6.76
N ALA A 101 -3.13 -10.69 -7.36
CA ALA A 101 -1.67 -10.72 -7.22
C ALA A 101 -1.02 -9.44 -7.80
N VAL A 102 -1.42 -9.03 -9.01
CA VAL A 102 -0.95 -7.78 -9.65
C VAL A 102 -1.35 -6.57 -8.80
N THR A 103 -2.58 -6.53 -8.30
CA THR A 103 -3.04 -5.45 -7.41
C THR A 103 -2.21 -5.40 -6.14
N GLY A 104 -1.92 -6.55 -5.53
CA GLY A 104 -1.08 -6.63 -4.34
C GLY A 104 0.34 -6.14 -4.56
N CYS A 105 0.96 -6.51 -5.69
CA CYS A 105 2.26 -5.98 -6.10
C CYS A 105 2.21 -4.45 -6.29
N LEU A 106 1.14 -3.93 -6.90
CA LEU A 106 0.95 -2.50 -7.10
C LEU A 106 0.78 -1.76 -5.77
N LEU A 107 -0.02 -2.31 -4.84
CA LEU A 107 -0.18 -1.76 -3.49
C LEU A 107 1.14 -1.74 -2.72
N ALA A 108 1.95 -2.78 -2.86
CA ALA A 108 3.28 -2.83 -2.24
C ALA A 108 4.23 -1.76 -2.80
N PHE A 109 4.17 -1.50 -4.11
CA PHE A 109 4.92 -0.43 -4.75
C PHE A 109 4.44 0.96 -4.30
N LEU A 110 3.12 1.20 -4.28
CA LEU A 110 2.54 2.45 -3.78
C LEU A 110 2.83 2.66 -2.30
N SER A 111 2.87 1.60 -1.48
CA SER A 111 3.23 1.71 -0.07
C SER A 111 4.64 2.25 0.13
N ARG A 112 5.61 1.85 -0.71
CA ARG A 112 6.95 2.44 -0.70
C ARG A 112 6.93 3.93 -1.06
N PHE A 113 6.15 4.30 -2.08
CA PHE A 113 5.97 5.70 -2.46
C PHE A 113 5.42 6.52 -1.28
N TRP A 114 4.36 6.06 -0.61
CA TRP A 114 3.79 6.74 0.57
C TRP A 114 4.79 6.87 1.72
N ASN A 115 5.58 5.83 1.97
CA ASN A 115 6.62 5.87 3.00
C ASN A 115 7.67 6.97 2.74
N GLU A 116 8.17 7.08 1.51
CA GLU A 116 9.11 8.16 1.16
C GLU A 116 8.43 9.53 1.17
N PHE A 117 7.18 9.62 0.70
CA PHE A 117 6.40 10.85 0.74
C PHE A 117 6.18 11.36 2.17
N PHE A 118 5.82 10.49 3.11
CA PHE A 118 5.65 10.85 4.52
C PHE A 118 6.96 11.27 5.19
N LYS A 119 8.10 10.64 4.84
CA LYS A 119 9.41 11.08 5.31
C LYS A 119 9.70 12.51 4.86
N ILE A 120 9.50 12.81 3.58
CA ILE A 120 9.69 14.16 3.03
C ILE A 120 8.79 15.17 3.75
N LEU A 121 7.50 14.85 3.93
CA LEU A 121 6.56 15.71 4.66
C LEU A 121 6.98 15.95 6.11
N SER A 122 7.47 14.91 6.80
CA SER A 122 7.96 15.05 8.17
C SER A 122 9.24 15.90 8.25
N GLY A 123 10.15 15.77 7.28
CA GLY A 123 11.34 16.60 7.17
C GLY A 123 11.00 18.05 6.87
N LEU A 124 10.02 18.29 6.00
CA LEU A 124 9.50 19.62 5.71
C LEU A 124 8.87 20.25 6.96
N LYS A 125 8.06 19.50 7.71
CA LYS A 125 7.49 19.96 8.99
C LYS A 125 8.57 20.31 10.00
N TYR A 126 9.63 19.52 10.09
CA TYR A 126 10.78 19.81 10.96
C TYR A 126 11.49 21.11 10.54
N LEU A 127 11.71 21.32 9.25
CA LEU A 127 12.33 22.54 8.72
C LEU A 127 11.47 23.79 8.98
N ILE A 128 10.15 23.70 8.77
CA ILE A 128 9.22 24.79 9.06
C ILE A 128 9.23 25.11 10.56
N ARG A 129 9.19 24.09 11.42
CA ARG A 129 9.21 24.26 12.88
C ARG A 129 10.55 24.84 13.38
N SER A 130 11.66 24.40 12.81
CA SER A 130 13.00 24.95 13.06
C SER A 130 13.05 26.43 12.69
N LYS A 131 12.56 26.81 11.49
CA LYS A 131 12.52 28.20 11.03
C LYS A 131 11.60 29.10 11.86
N SER A 132 10.49 28.55 12.40
CA SER A 132 9.61 29.27 13.34
C SER A 132 10.15 29.35 14.78
N GLY A 133 11.13 28.51 15.14
CA GLY A 133 11.77 28.50 16.47
C GLY A 133 12.96 29.46 16.59
N VAL A 134 13.49 29.98 15.47
CA VAL A 134 14.63 30.91 15.42
C VAL A 134 14.20 32.38 15.62
N GLY A 135 12.98 32.63 16.08
CA GLY A 135 12.49 33.98 16.45
C GLY A 135 12.51 34.29 17.95
N SER A 136 12.97 33.38 18.83
CA SER A 136 12.82 33.54 20.29
C SER A 136 14.13 33.58 21.08
N LEU A 137 15.31 33.55 20.45
CA LEU A 137 16.57 33.72 21.16
C LEU A 137 17.54 34.58 20.35
N ARG A 138 17.66 35.82 20.83
CA ARG A 138 18.62 36.90 20.51
C ARG A 138 18.17 37.92 19.47
#